data_AF-A0A1I7ZGW4-F1
#
_entry.id   AF-A0A1I7ZGW4-F1
#
_cell.length_a   1.000
_cell.length_b   1.000
_cell.length_c   1.000
_cell.angle_alpha   90.00
_cell.angle_beta   90.00
_cell.angle_gamma   90.00
#
_symmetry.space_group_name_H-M   'P 1'
#
loop_
_entity.id
_entity.type
_entity.pdbx_description
1 polymer ?
#
loop_
_entity_poly.entity_id
_entity_poly.type
_entity_poly.pdbx_seq_one_letter_code
_entity_poly.pdbx_strand_id
1 'polypeptide(L)'
;MEESKAEPTEPDEKLIEPYQATLLLGSVFLFLYARRLVRSTAFYYILGCLAGVFSGVVILVYVLSKLIPMGLSTATKGTVLIGYAFSSYILYSVCGYVWSLVVAYQTYFMYYVCASAGVGLLLFYWYGPPTDPRKLDAMQWTLQLISTLTIYLCTPDHYVSILIIVVLILIGFVRGHLLPSIVKAHGKINRIRNKWFPTPRKLLTQEEYEREGEEFTRRELELLRQAYRSPDVMSYKVFARCKNPRKLARFVEGIDDHITELEASEYSHYWEDDEPVDKSRLRTPEHNHYEQDFRHGWDD
;
A
#
# COMPACT_ATOMS: atom_id res chain seq x y z
N MET A 1 -0.85 -73.87 29.79
CA MET A 1 -1.79 -73.36 28.78
C MET A 1 -2.59 -72.27 29.45
N GLU A 2 -2.15 -71.02 29.32
CA GLU A 2 -3.04 -69.86 29.38
C GLU A 2 -2.28 -68.72 28.71
N GLU A 3 -2.77 -68.36 27.53
CA GLU A 3 -2.19 -67.39 26.62
C GLU A 3 -2.25 -65.99 27.23
N SER A 4 -1.08 -65.36 27.29
CA SER A 4 -0.90 -63.92 27.47
C SER A 4 -1.62 -63.17 26.33
N LYS A 5 -2.86 -62.76 26.55
CA LYS A 5 -3.60 -61.87 25.65
C LYS A 5 -3.19 -60.43 25.94
N ALA A 6 -2.15 -59.97 25.26
CA ALA A 6 -1.78 -58.56 25.22
C ALA A 6 -2.91 -57.76 24.56
N GLU A 7 -3.52 -56.88 25.34
CA GLU A 7 -4.50 -55.90 24.89
C GLU A 7 -3.77 -54.84 24.05
N PRO A 8 -4.21 -54.54 22.82
CA PRO A 8 -3.55 -53.54 22.00
C PRO A 8 -3.93 -52.16 22.57
N THR A 9 -2.97 -51.49 23.19
CA THR A 9 -3.07 -50.06 23.50
C THR A 9 -3.22 -49.30 22.20
N GLU A 10 -4.44 -48.85 21.88
CA GLU A 10 -4.67 -47.80 20.89
C GLU A 10 -3.76 -46.61 21.24
N PRO A 11 -3.07 -46.01 20.25
CA PRO A 11 -2.35 -44.78 20.52
C PRO A 11 -3.39 -43.73 20.93
N ASP A 12 -3.26 -43.17 22.13
CA ASP A 12 -3.95 -41.95 22.55
C ASP A 12 -3.62 -40.84 21.53
N GLU A 13 -4.35 -40.80 20.42
CA GLU A 13 -4.34 -39.67 19.51
C GLU A 13 -4.85 -38.49 20.32
N LYS A 14 -3.93 -37.64 20.79
CA LYS A 14 -4.24 -36.31 21.32
C LYS A 14 -4.92 -35.53 20.19
N LEU A 15 -6.24 -35.69 20.09
CA LEU A 15 -7.08 -34.96 19.16
C LEU A 15 -6.92 -33.48 19.48
N ILE A 16 -6.46 -32.72 18.49
CA ILE A 16 -6.35 -31.26 18.61
C ILE A 16 -7.76 -30.73 18.76
N GLU A 17 -8.04 -30.16 19.92
CA GLU A 17 -9.35 -29.56 20.19
C GLU A 17 -9.61 -28.40 19.20
N PRO A 18 -10.83 -28.24 18.67
CA PRO A 18 -11.11 -27.29 17.59
C PRO A 18 -10.80 -25.83 17.98
N TYR A 19 -10.88 -25.49 19.27
CA TYR A 19 -10.51 -24.17 19.77
C TYR A 19 -8.99 -23.92 19.71
N GLN A 20 -8.16 -24.96 19.90
CA GLN A 20 -6.71 -24.85 19.80
C GLN A 20 -6.30 -24.61 18.35
N ALA A 21 -6.93 -25.33 17.42
CA ALA A 21 -6.67 -25.16 15.98
C ALA A 21 -7.02 -23.73 15.50
N THR A 22 -8.15 -23.17 15.94
CA THR A 22 -8.56 -21.81 15.55
C THR A 22 -7.65 -20.73 16.16
N LEU A 23 -7.23 -20.88 17.42
CA LEU A 23 -6.27 -19.99 18.07
C LEU A 23 -4.88 -20.05 17.42
N LEU A 24 -4.42 -21.27 17.08
CA LEU A 24 -3.17 -21.46 16.36
C LEU A 24 -3.22 -20.77 14.98
N LEU A 25 -4.29 -20.99 14.22
CA LEU A 25 -4.47 -20.35 12.92
C LEU A 25 -4.53 -18.81 13.04
N GLY A 26 -5.28 -18.31 14.02
CA GLY A 26 -5.40 -16.88 14.31
C GLY A 26 -4.06 -16.25 14.70
N SER A 27 -3.25 -16.93 15.50
CA SER A 27 -1.92 -16.45 15.89
C SER A 27 -0.95 -16.46 14.70
N VAL A 28 -0.90 -17.53 13.90
CA VAL A 28 -0.11 -17.55 12.65
C VAL A 28 -0.50 -16.39 11.73
N PHE A 29 -1.80 -16.14 11.55
CA PHE A 29 -2.28 -14.99 10.77
C PHE A 29 -1.83 -13.66 11.40
N LEU A 30 -1.97 -13.50 12.71
CA LEU A 30 -1.55 -12.31 13.44
C LEU A 30 -0.06 -12.00 13.23
N PHE A 31 0.80 -13.02 13.30
CA PHE A 31 2.25 -12.86 13.07
C PHE A 31 2.56 -12.34 11.66
N LEU A 32 1.93 -12.94 10.64
CA LEU A 32 2.17 -12.62 9.24
C LEU A 32 1.63 -11.23 8.85
N TYR A 33 0.48 -10.86 9.41
CA TYR A 33 -0.17 -9.59 9.10
C TYR A 33 0.17 -8.46 10.07
N ALA A 34 0.91 -8.69 11.16
CA ALA A 34 1.27 -7.70 12.17
C ALA A 34 1.78 -6.37 11.56
N ARG A 35 2.66 -6.46 10.55
CA ARG A 35 3.22 -5.29 9.85
C ARG A 35 2.16 -4.43 9.15
N ARG A 36 1.17 -5.07 8.53
CA ARG A 36 0.06 -4.41 7.83
C ARG A 36 -0.96 -3.88 8.83
N LEU A 37 -1.25 -4.65 9.87
CA LEU A 37 -2.23 -4.31 10.91
C LEU A 37 -1.82 -3.01 11.62
N VAL A 38 -0.59 -2.92 12.10
CA VAL A 38 -0.09 -1.74 12.84
C VAL A 38 -0.09 -0.45 12.00
N ARG A 39 0.08 -0.57 10.68
CA ARG A 39 0.05 0.58 9.76
C ARG A 39 -1.37 0.98 9.33
N SER A 40 -2.37 0.16 9.65
CA SER A 40 -3.76 0.49 9.38
C SER A 40 -4.28 1.44 10.44
N THR A 41 -4.89 2.54 10.01
CA THR A 41 -5.57 3.49 10.90
C THR A 41 -6.72 2.83 11.66
N ALA A 42 -7.42 1.88 11.03
CA ALA A 42 -8.51 1.13 11.66
C ALA A 42 -8.03 0.34 12.88
N PHE A 43 -6.84 -0.28 12.81
CA PHE A 43 -6.29 -1.05 13.93
C PHE A 43 -6.05 -0.18 15.16
N TYR A 44 -5.55 1.04 14.96
CA TYR A 44 -5.32 1.99 16.06
C TYR A 44 -6.61 2.39 16.78
N TYR A 45 -7.69 2.68 16.04
CA TYR A 45 -8.98 3.03 16.65
C TYR A 45 -9.66 1.82 17.31
N ILE A 46 -9.57 0.63 16.72
CA ILE A 46 -10.08 -0.60 17.33
C ILE A 46 -9.34 -0.89 18.64
N LEU A 47 -8.02 -0.71 18.68
CA LEU A 47 -7.23 -0.86 19.90
C LEU A 47 -7.63 0.19 20.94
N GLY A 48 -7.92 1.42 20.53
CA GLY A 48 -8.47 2.46 21.40
C GLY A 48 -9.82 2.11 22.00
N CYS A 49 -10.74 1.57 21.20
CA CYS A 49 -12.03 1.06 21.68
C CYS A 49 -11.83 -0.07 22.71
N LEU A 50 -10.99 -1.07 22.40
CA LEU A 50 -10.69 -2.17 23.31
C LEU A 50 -10.10 -1.65 24.62
N ALA A 51 -9.08 -0.80 24.56
CA ALA A 51 -8.46 -0.18 25.74
C ALA A 51 -9.49 0.62 26.57
N GLY A 52 -10.41 1.32 25.90
CA GLY A 52 -11.53 2.02 26.53
C GLY A 52 -12.46 1.09 27.29
N VAL A 53 -12.88 -0.01 26.68
CA VAL A 53 -13.74 -1.03 27.32
C VAL A 53 -13.03 -1.67 28.51
N PHE A 54 -11.76 -2.08 28.35
CA PHE A 54 -10.97 -2.67 29.44
C PHE A 54 -10.79 -1.70 30.61
N SER A 55 -10.39 -0.45 30.33
CA SER A 55 -10.25 0.59 31.33
C SER A 55 -11.57 0.87 32.04
N GLY A 56 -12.66 0.93 31.28
CA GLY A 56 -14.00 0.99 31.82
C GLY A 56 -14.24 -0.12 32.84
N VAL A 57 -14.01 -1.38 32.47
CA VAL A 57 -14.32 -2.55 33.33
C VAL A 57 -13.52 -2.48 34.62
N VAL A 58 -12.24 -2.08 34.55
CA VAL A 58 -11.41 -1.88 35.74
C VAL A 58 -12.00 -0.79 36.66
N ILE A 59 -12.44 0.34 36.10
CA ILE A 59 -13.09 1.41 36.88
C ILE A 59 -14.39 0.91 37.51
N LEU A 60 -15.21 0.15 36.77
CA LEU A 60 -16.45 -0.42 37.29
C LEU A 60 -16.19 -1.39 38.45
N VAL A 61 -15.24 -2.32 38.29
CA VAL A 61 -14.85 -3.26 39.35
C VAL A 61 -14.29 -2.51 40.56
N TYR A 62 -13.50 -1.44 40.35
CA TYR A 62 -12.99 -0.60 41.44
C TYR A 62 -14.10 0.14 42.20
N VAL A 63 -15.12 0.64 41.50
CA VAL A 63 -16.28 1.27 42.15
C VAL A 63 -17.09 0.23 42.92
N LEU A 64 -17.33 -0.95 42.34
CA LEU A 64 -18.04 -2.05 43.01
C LEU A 64 -17.29 -2.56 44.24
N SER A 65 -15.97 -2.71 44.16
CA SER A 65 -15.16 -3.15 45.31
C SER A 65 -15.17 -2.13 46.44
N LYS A 66 -15.35 -0.84 46.14
CA LYS A 66 -15.52 0.22 47.13
C LYS A 66 -16.92 0.26 47.75
N LEU A 67 -17.94 -0.21 47.03
CA LEU A 67 -19.32 -0.28 47.51
C LEU A 67 -19.58 -1.48 48.41
N ILE A 68 -18.70 -2.47 48.41
CA ILE A 68 -18.73 -3.57 49.37
C ILE A 68 -17.96 -3.08 50.62
N PRO A 69 -18.63 -2.82 51.76
CA PRO A 69 -17.95 -2.45 53.00
C PRO A 69 -17.29 -3.69 53.60
N MET A 70 -16.22 -4.17 52.98
CA MET A 70 -15.35 -5.16 53.58
C MET A 70 -14.38 -4.42 54.51
N GLY A 71 -14.71 -4.41 55.80
CA GLY A 71 -13.84 -3.93 56.86
C GLY A 71 -12.59 -4.79 56.97
N LEU A 72 -11.58 -4.53 56.12
CA LEU A 72 -10.26 -5.13 56.23
C LEU A 72 -9.46 -4.41 57.33
N SER A 73 -9.82 -4.69 58.57
CA SER A 73 -8.93 -4.49 59.71
C SER A 73 -8.00 -5.70 59.81
N THR A 74 -6.71 -5.47 59.50
CA THR A 74 -5.58 -6.04 60.25
C THR A 74 -5.38 -7.56 60.20
N ALA A 75 -4.96 -8.16 59.07
CA ALA A 75 -4.38 -9.52 59.10
C ALA A 75 -3.55 -9.94 57.86
N THR A 76 -2.69 -9.09 57.28
CA THR A 76 -1.91 -9.56 56.11
C THR A 76 -0.48 -9.01 56.04
N LYS A 77 0.39 -9.55 56.89
CA LYS A 77 1.85 -9.59 56.64
C LYS A 77 2.43 -11.01 56.66
N GLY A 78 1.59 -12.06 56.62
CA GLY A 78 2.07 -13.44 56.83
C GLY A 78 1.62 -14.52 55.83
N THR A 79 0.76 -14.24 54.86
CA THR A 79 0.07 -15.35 54.15
C THR A 79 0.07 -15.21 52.63
N VAL A 80 1.25 -15.33 52.01
CA VAL A 80 1.38 -15.33 50.54
C VAL A 80 0.69 -16.55 49.90
N LEU A 81 0.72 -17.72 50.54
CA LEU A 81 0.09 -18.95 50.04
C LEU A 81 -1.43 -18.98 50.22
N ILE A 82 -1.94 -18.59 51.39
CA ILE A 82 -3.40 -18.47 51.62
C ILE A 82 -3.97 -17.32 50.79
N GLY A 83 -3.18 -16.25 50.59
CA GLY A 83 -3.51 -15.15 49.70
C GLY A 83 -3.71 -15.57 48.24
N TYR A 84 -2.95 -16.53 47.71
CA TYR A 84 -3.13 -17.01 46.33
C TYR A 84 -4.43 -17.80 46.14
N ALA A 85 -4.72 -18.74 47.05
CA ALA A 85 -5.98 -19.50 47.02
C ALA A 85 -7.20 -18.60 47.26
N PHE A 86 -7.09 -17.66 48.20
CA PHE A 86 -8.14 -16.69 48.49
C PHE A 86 -8.34 -15.69 47.34
N SER A 87 -7.27 -15.21 46.72
CA SER A 87 -7.31 -14.32 45.56
C SER A 87 -7.91 -15.00 44.32
N SER A 88 -7.50 -16.24 44.03
CA SER A 88 -8.09 -17.02 42.92
C SER A 88 -9.56 -17.37 43.16
N TYR A 89 -9.94 -17.69 44.40
CA TYR A 89 -11.35 -17.92 44.77
C TYR A 89 -12.21 -16.65 44.63
N ILE A 90 -11.71 -15.50 45.11
CA ILE A 90 -12.38 -14.22 44.93
C ILE A 90 -12.48 -13.89 43.45
N LEU A 91 -11.41 -14.09 42.67
CA LEU A 91 -11.42 -13.82 41.24
C LEU A 91 -12.44 -14.69 40.50
N TYR A 92 -12.45 -16.00 40.78
CA TYR A 92 -13.45 -16.92 40.24
C TYR A 92 -14.88 -16.50 40.61
N SER A 93 -15.09 -16.13 41.88
CA SER A 93 -16.38 -15.67 42.36
C SER A 93 -16.82 -14.39 41.64
N VAL A 94 -15.92 -13.39 41.54
CA VAL A 94 -16.19 -12.14 40.82
C VAL A 94 -16.45 -12.41 39.35
N CYS A 95 -15.72 -13.30 38.69
CA CYS A 95 -15.99 -13.70 37.30
C CYS A 95 -17.39 -14.31 37.15
N GLY A 96 -17.80 -15.20 38.07
CA GLY A 96 -19.15 -15.77 38.09
C GLY A 96 -20.24 -14.71 38.32
N TYR A 97 -20.01 -13.78 39.26
CA TYR A 97 -20.92 -12.67 39.52
C TYR A 97 -21.02 -11.69 38.35
N VAL A 98 -19.90 -11.33 37.72
CA VAL A 98 -19.88 -10.48 36.53
C VAL A 98 -20.60 -11.17 35.38
N TRP A 99 -20.38 -12.47 35.15
CA TRP A 99 -21.09 -13.22 34.12
C TRP A 99 -22.61 -13.22 34.37
N SER A 100 -23.02 -13.52 35.60
CA SER A 100 -24.43 -13.47 36.00
C SER A 100 -25.04 -12.08 35.81
N LEU A 101 -24.31 -11.02 36.17
CA LEU A 101 -24.72 -9.63 36.00
C LEU A 101 -24.86 -9.25 34.51
N VAL A 102 -23.91 -9.69 33.68
CA VAL A 102 -23.94 -9.46 32.22
C VAL A 102 -25.15 -10.14 31.60
N VAL A 103 -25.45 -11.39 31.98
CA VAL A 103 -26.61 -12.12 31.46
C VAL A 103 -27.94 -11.55 31.97
N ALA A 104 -28.00 -11.09 33.21
CA ALA A 104 -29.22 -10.50 33.78
C ALA A 104 -29.52 -9.09 33.23
N TYR A 105 -28.50 -8.29 32.94
CA TYR A 105 -28.63 -6.88 32.54
C TYR A 105 -27.96 -6.58 31.18
N GLN A 106 -28.17 -7.47 30.20
CA GLN A 106 -27.53 -7.40 28.88
C GLN A 106 -27.64 -6.01 28.22
N THR A 107 -28.81 -5.38 28.27
CA THR A 107 -29.03 -4.05 27.65
C THR A 107 -28.19 -2.95 28.31
N TYR A 108 -28.10 -2.94 29.64
CA TYR A 108 -27.29 -1.97 30.38
C TYR A 108 -25.80 -2.20 30.18
N PHE A 109 -25.38 -3.46 30.11
CA PHE A 109 -24.02 -3.83 29.77
C PHE A 109 -23.64 -3.34 28.36
N MET A 110 -24.54 -3.47 27.38
CA MET A 110 -24.32 -2.94 26.03
C MET A 110 -24.13 -1.41 26.01
N TYR A 111 -24.99 -0.66 26.73
CA TYR A 111 -24.80 0.80 26.84
C TYR A 111 -23.44 1.17 27.44
N TYR A 112 -23.02 0.43 28.46
CA TYR A 112 -21.74 0.62 29.10
C TYR A 112 -20.55 0.31 28.17
N VAL A 113 -20.60 -0.80 27.42
CA VAL A 113 -19.58 -1.15 26.42
C VAL A 113 -19.52 -0.08 25.33
N CYS A 114 -20.66 0.39 24.82
CA CYS A 114 -20.70 1.45 23.82
C CYS A 114 -20.14 2.78 24.34
N ALA A 115 -20.50 3.18 25.57
CA ALA A 115 -20.00 4.41 26.17
C ALA A 115 -18.49 4.36 26.42
N SER A 116 -17.98 3.27 27.00
CA SER A 116 -16.55 3.09 27.27
C SER A 116 -15.71 2.95 26.00
N ALA A 117 -16.22 2.24 24.98
CA ALA A 117 -15.62 2.21 23.65
C ALA A 117 -15.60 3.60 23.01
N GLY A 118 -16.69 4.36 23.12
CA GLY A 118 -16.79 5.73 22.60
C GLY A 118 -15.80 6.69 23.27
N VAL A 119 -15.64 6.61 24.60
CA VAL A 119 -14.64 7.39 25.34
C VAL A 119 -13.22 6.97 24.90
N GLY A 120 -12.94 5.67 24.80
CA GLY A 120 -11.65 5.17 24.31
C GLY A 120 -11.32 5.65 22.90
N LEU A 121 -12.30 5.60 22.00
CA LEU A 121 -12.18 6.11 20.63
C LEU A 121 -11.91 7.61 20.61
N LEU A 122 -12.63 8.39 21.43
CA LEU A 122 -12.45 9.84 21.50
C LEU A 122 -11.05 10.22 22.02
N LEU A 123 -10.56 9.53 23.05
CA LEU A 123 -9.20 9.74 23.56
C LEU A 123 -8.15 9.41 22.49
N PHE A 124 -8.26 8.26 21.84
CA PHE A 124 -7.32 7.86 20.78
C PHE A 124 -7.44 8.76 19.53
N TYR A 125 -8.64 9.25 19.22
CA TYR A 125 -8.86 10.23 18.16
C TYR A 125 -8.15 11.55 18.48
N TRP A 126 -8.19 12.00 19.74
CA TRP A 126 -7.51 13.22 20.15
C TRP A 126 -5.98 13.09 20.07
N TYR A 127 -5.42 11.94 20.48
CA TYR A 127 -3.96 11.70 20.37
C TYR A 127 -3.48 11.47 18.93
N GLY A 128 -4.31 10.83 18.10
CA GLY A 128 -4.00 10.50 16.72
C GLY A 128 -3.09 9.26 16.55
N PRO A 129 -3.16 8.61 15.37
CA PRO A 129 -2.36 7.41 15.09
C PRO A 129 -0.86 7.72 15.05
N PRO A 130 0.00 6.83 15.56
CA PRO A 130 1.45 7.05 15.59
C PRO A 130 2.05 7.04 14.18
N THR A 131 2.74 8.12 13.82
CA THR A 131 3.41 8.25 12.50
C THR A 131 4.88 7.82 12.55
N ASP A 132 5.51 7.81 13.73
CA ASP A 132 6.93 7.52 13.86
C ASP A 132 7.23 6.05 13.52
N PRO A 133 8.18 5.77 12.60
CA PRO A 133 8.50 4.41 12.19
C PRO A 133 8.98 3.55 13.36
N ARG A 134 9.72 4.14 14.31
CA ARG A 134 10.20 3.45 15.51
C ARG A 134 9.07 2.95 16.42
N LYS A 135 7.99 3.73 16.56
CA LYS A 135 6.82 3.34 17.36
C LYS A 135 6.05 2.23 16.66
N LEU A 136 5.87 2.35 15.35
CA LEU A 136 5.21 1.33 14.54
C LEU A 136 5.99 0.01 14.54
N ASP A 137 7.32 0.06 14.49
CA ASP A 137 8.14 -1.15 14.58
C ASP A 137 8.07 -1.79 15.98
N ALA A 138 8.07 -0.98 17.05
CA ALA A 138 7.85 -1.49 18.41
C ALA A 138 6.48 -2.19 18.55
N MET A 139 5.40 -1.58 18.06
CA MET A 139 4.06 -2.18 18.06
C MET A 139 3.97 -3.45 17.20
N GLN A 140 4.73 -3.51 16.10
CA GLN A 140 4.84 -4.72 15.29
C GLN A 140 5.51 -5.84 16.10
N TRP A 141 6.62 -5.54 16.78
CA TRP A 141 7.36 -6.53 17.55
C TRP A 141 6.54 -7.05 18.73
N THR A 142 5.76 -6.20 19.40
CA THR A 142 4.87 -6.64 20.48
C THR A 142 3.77 -7.56 19.98
N LEU A 143 3.12 -7.25 18.85
CA LEU A 143 2.13 -8.16 18.24
C LEU A 143 2.74 -9.50 17.82
N GLN A 144 3.97 -9.48 17.27
CA GLN A 144 4.69 -10.69 16.91
C GLN A 144 5.09 -11.51 18.14
N LEU A 145 5.49 -10.86 19.24
CA LEU A 145 5.79 -11.52 20.52
C LEU A 145 4.53 -12.15 21.11
N ILE A 146 3.42 -11.40 21.17
CA ILE A 146 2.12 -11.91 21.64
C ILE A 146 1.72 -13.13 20.82
N SER A 147 1.79 -13.04 19.50
CA SER A 147 1.48 -14.16 18.61
C SER A 147 2.37 -15.37 18.89
N THR A 148 3.68 -15.18 19.06
CA THR A 148 4.65 -16.25 19.32
C THR A 148 4.36 -16.93 20.67
N LEU A 149 4.05 -16.13 21.68
CA LEU A 149 3.66 -16.61 23.00
C LEU A 149 2.34 -17.41 22.93
N THR A 150 1.35 -16.91 22.19
CA THR A 150 0.09 -17.63 21.97
C THR A 150 0.30 -18.97 21.28
N ILE A 151 1.17 -19.05 20.26
CA ILE A 151 1.53 -20.31 19.59
C ILE A 151 2.14 -21.30 20.60
N TYR A 152 3.06 -20.81 21.44
CA TYR A 152 3.72 -21.63 22.46
C TYR A 152 2.77 -22.16 23.53
N LEU A 153 1.83 -21.35 23.98
CA LEU A 153 0.86 -21.73 25.00
C LEU A 153 -0.28 -22.61 24.46
N CYS A 154 -0.59 -22.51 23.16
CA CYS A 154 -1.70 -23.22 22.53
C CYS A 154 -1.32 -24.62 22.03
N THR A 155 -0.04 -24.85 21.73
CA THR A 155 0.45 -26.11 21.16
C THR A 155 0.86 -27.09 22.27
N PRO A 156 0.29 -28.31 22.35
CA PRO A 156 0.61 -29.27 23.39
C PRO A 156 2.04 -29.82 23.33
N ASP A 157 2.61 -29.91 22.12
CA ASP A 157 3.99 -30.37 21.89
C ASP A 157 4.92 -29.15 21.70
N HIS A 158 5.88 -29.02 22.61
CA HIS A 158 6.86 -27.93 22.59
C HIS A 158 7.75 -27.96 21.35
N TYR A 159 8.09 -29.13 20.80
CA TYR A 159 8.93 -29.24 19.60
C TYR A 159 8.21 -28.70 18.37
N VAL A 160 6.93 -29.06 18.21
CA VAL A 160 6.08 -28.57 17.13
C VAL A 160 5.90 -27.06 17.22
N SER A 161 5.64 -26.54 18.43
CA SER A 161 5.53 -25.10 18.62
C SER A 161 6.80 -24.36 18.22
N ILE A 162 7.97 -24.82 18.68
CA ILE A 162 9.24 -24.18 18.38
C ILE A 162 9.51 -24.21 16.87
N LEU A 163 9.21 -25.33 16.20
CA LEU A 163 9.35 -25.45 14.76
C LEU A 163 8.51 -24.39 14.01
N ILE A 164 7.23 -24.25 14.38
CA ILE A 164 6.33 -23.25 13.78
C ILE A 164 6.88 -21.83 13.99
N ILE A 165 7.33 -21.52 15.21
CA ILE A 165 7.89 -20.22 15.56
C ILE A 165 9.16 -19.92 14.73
N VAL A 166 10.07 -20.89 14.62
CA VAL A 166 11.31 -20.75 13.83
C VAL A 166 10.99 -20.51 12.36
N VAL A 167 10.06 -21.29 11.79
CA VAL A 167 9.61 -21.12 10.40
C VAL A 167 9.01 -19.72 10.19
N LEU A 168 8.17 -19.24 11.11
CA LEU A 168 7.59 -17.90 11.03
C LEU A 168 8.64 -16.79 11.09
N ILE A 169 9.61 -16.91 12.00
CA ILE A 169 10.73 -15.95 12.10
C ILE A 169 11.55 -15.96 10.80
N LEU A 170 11.82 -17.15 10.23
CA LEU A 170 12.55 -17.28 8.97
C LEU A 170 11.80 -16.61 7.82
N ILE A 171 10.49 -16.83 7.71
CA ILE A 171 9.63 -16.17 6.71
C ILE A 171 9.69 -14.64 6.88
N GLY A 172 9.58 -14.16 8.13
CA GLY A 172 9.68 -12.74 8.46
C GLY A 172 11.03 -12.14 8.04
N PHE A 173 12.12 -12.85 8.31
CA PHE A 173 13.48 -12.44 7.95
C PHE A 173 13.68 -12.39 6.43
N VAL A 174 13.27 -13.44 5.71
CA VAL A 174 13.36 -13.51 4.25
C VAL A 174 12.57 -12.37 3.60
N ARG A 175 11.35 -12.12 4.07
CA ARG A 175 10.49 -11.07 3.53
C ARG A 175 10.97 -9.66 3.87
N GLY A 176 11.56 -9.47 5.04
CA GLY A 176 12.06 -8.17 5.50
C GLY A 176 13.40 -7.76 4.88
N HIS A 177 14.35 -8.70 4.77
CA HIS A 177 15.73 -8.41 4.39
C HIS A 177 16.14 -9.03 3.06
N LEU A 178 15.80 -10.30 2.82
CA LEU A 178 16.31 -11.04 1.67
C LEU A 178 15.61 -10.64 0.36
N LEU A 179 14.28 -10.58 0.32
CA LEU A 179 13.51 -10.23 -0.89
C LEU A 179 13.83 -8.82 -1.43
N PRO A 180 13.80 -7.74 -0.63
CA PRO A 180 14.14 -6.41 -1.13
C PRO A 180 15.58 -6.33 -1.62
N SER A 181 16.51 -7.04 -0.97
CA SER A 181 17.91 -7.09 -1.37
C SER A 181 18.11 -7.82 -2.70
N ILE A 182 17.43 -8.95 -2.90
CA ILE A 182 17.43 -9.69 -4.17
C ILE A 182 16.83 -8.84 -5.29
N VAL A 183 15.68 -8.18 -5.07
CA VAL A 183 15.04 -7.34 -6.09
C VAL A 183 15.94 -6.16 -6.47
N LYS A 184 16.56 -5.50 -5.49
CA LYS A 184 17.53 -4.42 -5.75
C LYS A 184 18.76 -4.93 -6.50
N ALA A 185 19.30 -6.09 -6.12
CA ALA A 185 20.43 -6.70 -6.80
C ALA A 185 20.08 -7.08 -8.25
N HIS A 186 18.93 -7.71 -8.46
CA HIS A 186 18.42 -8.06 -9.79
C HIS A 186 18.19 -6.81 -10.65
N GLY A 187 17.65 -5.73 -10.08
CA GLY A 187 17.51 -4.45 -10.77
C GLY A 187 18.85 -3.84 -11.17
N LYS A 188 19.88 -3.92 -10.32
CA LYS A 188 21.25 -3.49 -10.67
C LYS A 188 21.85 -4.34 -11.78
N ILE A 189 21.73 -5.67 -11.69
CA ILE A 189 22.21 -6.61 -12.71
C ILE A 189 21.50 -6.34 -14.04
N ASN A 190 20.18 -6.16 -14.03
CA ASN A 190 19.41 -5.88 -15.23
C ASN A 190 19.77 -4.51 -15.84
N ARG A 191 20.04 -3.49 -15.00
CA ARG A 191 20.53 -2.19 -15.47
C ARG A 191 21.91 -2.30 -16.12
N ILE A 192 22.82 -3.06 -15.51
CA ILE A 192 24.15 -3.33 -16.08
C ILE A 192 23.97 -4.10 -17.40
N ARG A 193 23.19 -5.17 -17.41
CA ARG A 193 22.89 -5.95 -18.62
C ARG A 193 22.34 -5.08 -19.74
N ASN A 194 21.34 -4.23 -19.48
CA ASN A 194 20.80 -3.32 -20.50
C ASN A 194 21.82 -2.26 -20.98
N LYS A 195 22.82 -1.92 -20.16
CA LYS A 195 23.90 -1.01 -20.58
C LYS A 195 24.89 -1.72 -21.51
N TRP A 196 25.19 -2.99 -21.25
CA TRP A 196 26.13 -3.78 -22.05
C TRP A 196 25.48 -4.43 -23.28
N PHE A 197 24.18 -4.69 -23.21
CA PHE A 197 23.37 -5.26 -24.28
C PHE A 197 22.09 -4.42 -24.43
N PRO A 198 22.19 -3.22 -25.03
CA PRO A 198 21.00 -2.43 -25.34
C PRO A 198 20.12 -3.25 -26.29
N THR A 199 18.83 -3.37 -25.96
CA THR A 199 17.85 -3.94 -26.88
C THR A 199 17.89 -3.12 -28.17
N PRO A 200 18.13 -3.74 -29.34
CA PRO A 200 18.18 -3.01 -30.60
C PRO A 200 16.84 -2.29 -30.78
N ARG A 201 16.90 -0.97 -30.99
CA ARG A 201 15.71 -0.20 -31.32
C ARG A 201 15.20 -0.72 -32.65
N LYS A 202 13.96 -1.20 -32.70
CA LYS A 202 13.31 -1.55 -33.96
C LYS A 202 13.17 -0.24 -34.75
N LEU A 203 13.93 -0.10 -35.84
CA LEU A 203 13.72 1.00 -36.77
C LEU A 203 12.36 0.78 -37.46
N LEU A 204 11.61 1.86 -37.62
CA LEU A 204 10.39 1.81 -38.42
C LEU A 204 10.78 1.53 -39.86
N THR A 205 9.96 0.73 -40.53
CA THR A 205 10.01 0.67 -41.99
C THR A 205 9.60 2.03 -42.57
N GLN A 206 10.03 2.32 -43.81
CA GLN A 206 9.70 3.58 -44.48
C GLN A 206 8.18 3.81 -44.48
N GLU A 207 7.40 2.77 -44.79
CA GLU A 207 5.93 2.82 -44.80
C GLU A 207 5.33 3.10 -43.40
N GLU A 208 5.89 2.50 -42.34
CA GLU A 208 5.45 2.77 -40.96
C GLU A 208 5.76 4.23 -40.56
N TYR A 209 6.92 4.75 -40.96
CA TYR A 209 7.34 6.13 -40.69
C TYR A 209 6.45 7.14 -41.42
N GLU A 210 6.19 6.91 -42.71
CA GLU A 210 5.31 7.77 -43.52
C GLU A 210 3.90 7.80 -42.93
N ARG A 211 3.33 6.63 -42.60
CA ARG A 211 2.00 6.55 -42.00
C ARG A 211 1.90 7.24 -40.64
N GLU A 212 2.88 7.02 -39.76
CA GLU A 212 2.91 7.70 -38.46
C GLU A 212 3.08 9.23 -38.62
N GLY A 213 3.88 9.65 -39.60
CA GLY A 213 4.04 11.06 -39.97
C GLY A 213 2.72 11.68 -40.43
N GLU A 214 1.98 11.02 -41.31
CA GLU A 214 0.67 11.47 -41.79
C GLU A 214 -0.36 11.56 -40.66
N GLU A 215 -0.46 10.52 -39.82
CA GLU A 215 -1.40 10.50 -38.70
C GLU A 215 -1.09 11.59 -37.66
N PHE A 216 0.18 11.76 -37.32
CA PHE A 216 0.63 12.78 -36.38
C PHE A 216 0.40 14.19 -36.94
N THR A 217 0.74 14.42 -38.22
CA THR A 217 0.54 15.70 -38.91
C THR A 217 -0.94 16.06 -38.94
N ARG A 218 -1.80 15.12 -39.31
CA ARG A 218 -3.26 15.32 -39.32
C ARG A 218 -3.79 15.68 -37.94
N ARG A 219 -3.38 14.94 -36.89
CA ARG A 219 -3.81 15.19 -35.51
C ARG A 219 -3.38 16.58 -35.03
N GLU A 220 -2.12 16.96 -35.24
CA GLU A 220 -1.62 18.25 -34.80
C GLU A 220 -2.23 19.41 -35.59
N LEU A 221 -2.48 19.25 -36.89
CA LEU A 221 -3.21 20.25 -37.67
C LEU A 221 -4.65 20.45 -37.17
N GLU A 222 -5.34 19.38 -36.76
CA GLU A 222 -6.66 19.49 -36.13
C GLU A 222 -6.61 20.20 -34.78
N LEU A 223 -5.62 19.87 -33.93
CA LEU A 223 -5.39 20.57 -32.66
C LEU A 223 -5.10 22.05 -32.88
N LEU A 224 -4.28 22.37 -33.90
CA LEU A 224 -3.96 23.74 -34.27
C LEU A 224 -5.21 24.51 -34.71
N ARG A 225 -6.08 23.90 -35.52
CA ARG A 225 -7.39 24.48 -35.89
C ARG A 225 -8.26 24.75 -34.67
N GLN A 226 -8.36 23.80 -33.73
CA GLN A 226 -9.13 23.97 -32.50
C GLN A 226 -8.58 25.07 -31.60
N ALA A 227 -7.25 25.14 -31.46
CA ALA A 227 -6.58 26.17 -30.69
C ALA A 227 -6.92 27.58 -31.22
N TYR A 228 -6.85 27.80 -32.54
CA TYR A 228 -7.18 29.10 -33.14
C TYR A 228 -8.67 29.46 -33.09
N ARG A 229 -9.56 28.47 -32.97
CA ARG A 229 -11.02 28.68 -32.78
C ARG A 229 -11.38 29.01 -31.32
N SER A 230 -10.53 28.63 -30.37
CA SER A 230 -10.78 28.87 -28.94
C SER A 230 -10.55 30.35 -28.57
N PRO A 231 -11.34 30.91 -27.63
CA PRO A 231 -11.18 32.29 -27.18
C PRO A 231 -9.92 32.53 -26.30
N ASP A 232 -9.25 31.46 -25.86
CA ASP A 232 -8.06 31.51 -25.00
C ASP A 232 -6.77 31.84 -25.76
N VAL A 233 -6.73 31.56 -27.06
CA VAL A 233 -5.56 31.86 -27.90
C VAL A 233 -5.67 33.28 -28.42
N MET A 234 -4.59 34.06 -28.31
CA MET A 234 -4.47 35.42 -28.87
C MET A 234 -4.38 35.37 -30.41
N SER A 235 -5.38 34.78 -31.08
CA SER A 235 -5.42 34.50 -32.52
C SER A 235 -5.09 35.75 -33.34
N TYR A 236 -5.54 36.94 -32.91
CA TYR A 236 -5.25 38.21 -33.57
C TYR A 236 -3.74 38.56 -33.64
N LYS A 237 -2.93 38.17 -32.66
CA LYS A 237 -1.47 38.41 -32.67
C LYS A 237 -0.77 37.52 -33.70
N VAL A 238 -1.27 36.31 -33.90
CA VAL A 238 -0.74 35.37 -34.90
C VAL A 238 -1.12 35.82 -36.30
N PHE A 239 -2.39 36.20 -36.53
CA PHE A 239 -2.83 36.74 -37.82
C PHE A 239 -2.06 38.00 -38.22
N ALA A 240 -1.71 38.87 -37.27
CA ALA A 240 -0.93 40.08 -37.52
C ALA A 240 0.54 39.81 -37.91
N ARG A 241 1.11 38.66 -37.50
CA ARG A 241 2.49 38.27 -37.82
C ARG A 241 2.59 37.32 -39.01
N CYS A 242 1.47 36.72 -39.43
CA CYS A 242 1.44 35.79 -40.53
C CYS A 242 1.65 36.51 -41.88
N LYS A 243 2.51 35.98 -42.73
CA LYS A 243 2.77 36.50 -44.09
C LYS A 243 1.50 36.52 -44.95
N ASN A 244 0.66 35.47 -44.82
CA ASN A 244 -0.57 35.29 -45.59
C ASN A 244 -1.76 35.04 -44.64
N PRO A 245 -2.32 36.07 -43.99
CA PRO A 245 -3.38 35.90 -42.99
C PRO A 245 -4.66 35.28 -43.58
N ARG A 246 -4.94 35.54 -44.86
CA ARG A 246 -6.08 34.95 -45.58
C ARG A 246 -5.97 33.44 -45.75
N LYS A 247 -4.76 32.93 -46.06
CA LYS A 247 -4.50 31.48 -46.19
C LYS A 247 -4.70 30.79 -44.83
N LEU A 248 -4.15 31.39 -43.77
CA LEU A 248 -4.32 30.88 -42.41
C LEU A 248 -5.79 30.86 -41.97
N ALA A 249 -6.57 31.90 -42.28
CA ALA A 249 -7.98 31.97 -41.90
C ALA A 249 -8.79 30.83 -42.54
N ARG A 250 -8.61 30.60 -43.85
CA ARG A 250 -9.27 29.51 -44.58
C ARG A 250 -8.86 28.12 -44.07
N PHE A 251 -7.59 27.96 -43.68
CA PHE A 251 -7.11 26.74 -43.04
C PHE A 251 -7.79 26.49 -41.67
N VAL A 252 -7.94 27.53 -40.84
CA VAL A 252 -8.60 27.45 -39.52
C VAL A 252 -10.09 27.14 -39.67
N GLU A 253 -10.74 27.70 -40.70
CA GLU A 253 -12.14 27.39 -41.06
C GLU A 253 -12.30 25.97 -41.62
N GLY A 254 -11.22 25.35 -42.08
CA GLY A 254 -11.22 24.00 -42.65
C GLY A 254 -11.66 23.95 -44.11
N ILE A 255 -11.63 25.09 -44.81
CA ILE A 255 -11.97 25.19 -46.23
C ILE A 255 -10.80 24.66 -47.09
N ASP A 256 -9.58 25.07 -46.72
CA ASP A 256 -8.35 24.69 -47.41
C ASP A 256 -7.45 23.88 -46.45
N ASP A 257 -6.58 23.02 -46.99
CA ASP A 257 -5.55 22.32 -46.20
C ASP A 257 -4.32 23.21 -45.95
N HIS A 258 -3.38 22.73 -45.12
CA HIS A 258 -2.14 23.45 -44.79
C HIS A 258 -1.23 23.68 -46.00
N ILE A 259 -1.33 22.83 -47.03
CA ILE A 259 -0.61 22.91 -48.30
C ILE A 259 -1.64 23.12 -49.42
N THR A 260 -1.38 24.05 -50.34
CA THR A 260 -2.25 24.24 -51.52
C THR A 260 -1.93 23.23 -52.62
N GLU A 261 -2.88 22.94 -53.50
CA GLU A 261 -2.65 22.06 -54.66
C GLU A 261 -1.51 22.56 -55.55
N LEU A 262 -1.37 23.89 -55.71
CA LEU A 262 -0.25 24.48 -56.43
C LEU A 262 1.09 24.18 -55.74
N GLU A 263 1.18 24.40 -54.43
CA GLU A 263 2.40 24.12 -53.64
C GLU A 263 2.77 22.63 -53.68
N ALA A 264 1.76 21.74 -53.61
CA ALA A 264 1.96 20.30 -53.74
C ALA A 264 2.46 19.92 -55.15
N SER A 265 1.91 20.54 -56.20
CA SER A 265 2.32 20.29 -57.59
C SER A 265 3.70 20.84 -57.92
N GLU A 266 4.05 22.02 -57.39
CA GLU A 266 5.39 22.61 -57.52
C GLU A 266 6.43 21.73 -56.81
N TYR A 267 6.08 21.20 -55.63
CA TYR A 267 6.93 20.25 -54.92
C TYR A 267 7.12 18.97 -55.72
N SER A 268 6.04 18.33 -56.21
CA SER A 268 6.17 17.09 -57.00
C SER A 268 7.00 17.29 -58.26
N HIS A 269 6.77 18.38 -58.99
CA HIS A 269 7.52 18.72 -60.21
C HIS A 269 9.00 19.00 -59.92
N TYR A 270 9.32 19.56 -58.74
CA TYR A 270 10.70 19.80 -58.30
C TYR A 270 11.49 18.51 -58.02
N TRP A 271 10.81 17.40 -57.70
CA TRP A 271 11.46 16.09 -57.48
C TRP A 271 11.49 15.21 -58.72
N GLU A 272 10.65 15.48 -59.72
CA GLU A 272 10.61 14.74 -60.98
C GLU A 272 11.64 15.26 -62.00
N ASP A 273 11.98 16.55 -61.95
CA ASP A 273 13.02 17.14 -62.80
C ASP A 273 14.40 17.07 -62.12
N ASP A 274 15.29 16.19 -62.60
CA ASP A 274 16.73 16.10 -62.25
C ASP A 274 17.55 17.34 -62.68
N GLU A 275 17.01 18.57 -62.63
CA GLU A 275 17.76 19.79 -62.92
C GLU A 275 18.61 20.22 -61.69
N PRO A 276 19.94 20.41 -61.84
CA PRO A 276 20.80 20.85 -60.75
C PRO A 276 20.46 22.29 -60.34
N VAL A 277 19.97 22.44 -59.12
CA VAL A 277 19.43 23.71 -58.59
C VAL A 277 20.51 24.76 -58.31
N ASP A 278 20.32 25.96 -58.88
CA ASP A 278 20.94 27.20 -58.44
C ASP A 278 20.39 27.62 -57.06
N LYS A 279 21.16 27.31 -56.01
CA LYS A 279 20.86 27.55 -54.60
C LYS A 279 20.68 29.04 -54.24
N SER A 280 20.89 29.97 -55.17
CA SER A 280 20.69 31.40 -54.95
C SER A 280 19.20 31.79 -54.83
N ARG A 281 18.28 31.01 -55.43
CA ARG A 281 16.83 31.34 -55.46
C ARG A 281 16.07 30.96 -54.18
N LEU A 282 16.59 30.00 -53.41
CA LEU A 282 16.01 29.56 -52.13
C LEU A 282 16.53 30.38 -50.92
N ARG A 283 17.51 31.26 -51.14
CA ARG A 283 18.17 32.00 -50.07
C ARG A 283 17.37 33.25 -49.72
N THR A 284 16.35 33.11 -48.89
CA THR A 284 15.80 34.25 -48.15
C THR A 284 16.82 34.68 -47.08
N PRO A 285 16.91 35.99 -46.72
CA PRO A 285 17.94 36.49 -45.80
C PRO A 285 17.95 35.82 -44.42
N GLU A 286 16.83 35.24 -44.00
CA GLU A 286 16.72 34.51 -42.73
C GLU A 286 17.44 33.16 -42.73
N HIS A 287 17.70 32.54 -43.91
CA HIS A 287 18.28 31.20 -43.97
C HIS A 287 19.66 31.07 -43.33
N ASN A 288 20.41 32.17 -43.26
CA ASN A 288 21.74 32.18 -42.69
C ASN A 288 21.75 32.03 -41.15
N HIS A 289 20.64 32.26 -40.45
CA HIS A 289 20.64 32.22 -38.98
C HIS A 289 20.59 30.79 -38.43
N TYR A 290 19.79 29.91 -39.04
CA TYR A 290 19.61 28.54 -38.56
C TYR A 290 20.74 27.59 -38.98
N GLU A 291 21.43 27.87 -40.09
CA GLU A 291 22.59 27.06 -40.52
C GLU A 291 23.83 27.29 -39.65
N GLN A 292 23.94 28.44 -39.00
CA GLN A 292 25.05 28.75 -38.08
C GLN A 292 24.88 28.08 -36.71
N ASP A 293 23.66 28.01 -36.17
CA ASP A 293 23.40 27.38 -34.87
C ASP A 293 23.55 25.85 -34.92
N PHE A 294 23.19 25.19 -36.03
CA PHE A 294 23.32 23.75 -36.16
C PHE A 294 24.77 23.25 -36.26
N ARG A 295 25.72 24.10 -36.67
CA ARG A 295 27.15 23.74 -36.71
C ARG A 295 27.85 23.80 -35.36
N HIS A 296 27.31 24.52 -34.39
CA HIS A 296 27.94 24.69 -33.08
C HIS A 296 27.46 23.71 -31.99
N GLY A 297 26.49 22.85 -32.28
CA GLY A 297 25.86 21.97 -31.28
C GLY A 297 26.39 20.54 -31.17
N TRP A 298 27.42 20.16 -31.94
CA TRP A 298 27.91 18.76 -32.01
C TRP A 298 29.37 18.55 -31.59
N ASP A 299 30.06 19.60 -31.17
CA ASP A 299 31.48 19.54 -30.77
C ASP A 299 31.72 19.65 -29.25
N ASP A 300 30.67 19.55 -28.40
CA ASP A 300 30.78 19.50 -26.92
C ASP A 300 30.08 18.27 -26.31
#